data_AF-A0A813JEJ9-F1
#
_entry.id   AF-A0A813JEJ9-F1
#
_cell.length_a   1.000
_cell.length_b   1.000
_cell.length_c   1.000
_cell.angle_alpha   90.00
_cell.angle_beta   90.00
_cell.angle_gamma   90.00
#
_symmetry.space_group_name_H-M   'P 1'
#
loop_
_entity.id
_entity.type
_entity.pdbx_description
1 polymer ?
#
loop_
_entity_poly.entity_id
_entity_poly.type
_entity_poly.pdbx_seq_one_letter_code
_entity_poly.pdbx_strand_id
1 'polypeptide(L)'
;MRLGWQGSIEAPLYNSSELGGGTLAEGTEGSGTQGETTQHRDPVAAPPAPESSTSLKLEPSIKPHVEEEPVTKEQAVAAEERKEGQEREVEKKEAQEPHVEAKGQESKAQQQEVDANIGTSEETQDVGRPTSLSQPSGWKASRFHLIGFFNNWSLDSAATRECGERFEVRRNAQKAGNGGMLREEFQILGDKSWDKRVFPAGGSGEVVVLLKPGQPEPAEQSTEQVAGHGRNWAIDGRPGTSYRVTYEPLSRTVLCEAM
;
A
#
# COMPACT_ATOMS: atom_id res chain seq x y z
N MET A 1 26.29 -11.44 33.15
CA MET A 1 24.84 -11.27 33.37
C MET A 1 24.26 -10.62 32.12
N ARG A 2 23.59 -11.39 31.25
CA ARG A 2 22.87 -10.89 30.07
C ARG A 2 21.38 -10.94 30.42
N LEU A 3 20.74 -9.79 30.53
CA LEU A 3 19.28 -9.70 30.66
C LEU A 3 18.70 -9.82 29.26
N GLY A 4 18.06 -10.96 28.98
CA GLY A 4 17.28 -11.18 27.77
C GLY A 4 15.92 -10.51 27.94
N TRP A 5 15.66 -9.48 27.12
CA TRP A 5 14.33 -8.90 26.95
C TRP A 5 13.73 -9.52 25.67
N GLN A 6 12.84 -10.49 25.84
CA GLN A 6 11.96 -10.98 24.79
C GLN A 6 10.61 -10.28 24.97
N GLY A 7 10.46 -9.11 24.34
CA GLY A 7 9.15 -8.50 24.14
C GLY A 7 8.59 -9.01 22.82
N SER A 8 7.72 -10.02 22.87
CA SER A 8 6.84 -10.34 21.74
C SER A 8 5.88 -9.18 21.54
N ILE A 9 6.10 -8.40 20.47
CA ILE A 9 5.10 -7.45 19.98
C ILE A 9 4.20 -8.29 19.08
N GLU A 10 3.05 -8.71 19.62
CA GLU A 10 2.00 -9.32 18.81
C GLU A 10 1.55 -8.30 17.77
N ALA A 11 1.73 -8.63 16.49
CA ALA A 11 1.13 -7.85 15.41
C ALA A 11 -0.41 -7.96 15.54
N PRO A 12 -1.16 -6.86 15.43
CA PRO A 12 -2.62 -6.91 15.49
C PRO A 12 -3.14 -7.79 14.36
N LEU A 13 -3.87 -8.85 14.71
CA LEU A 13 -4.58 -9.70 13.77
C LEU A 13 -5.70 -8.88 13.13
N TYR A 14 -5.56 -8.64 11.83
CA TYR A 14 -6.51 -7.92 10.99
C TYR A 14 -7.81 -8.71 10.88
N ASN A 15 -8.89 -8.21 11.49
CA ASN A 15 -10.22 -8.81 11.36
C ASN A 15 -10.95 -8.13 10.21
N SER A 16 -10.83 -8.69 8.99
CA SER A 16 -11.62 -8.27 7.83
C SER A 16 -13.04 -8.81 7.94
N SER A 17 -13.91 -8.08 8.63
CA SER A 17 -15.36 -8.28 8.55
C SER A 17 -16.04 -6.93 8.53
N GLU A 18 -16.95 -6.78 7.56
CA GLU A 18 -17.94 -5.70 7.35
C GLU A 18 -17.72 -4.82 6.11
N LEU A 19 -17.97 -5.41 4.94
CA LEU A 19 -18.54 -4.68 3.82
C LEU A 19 -20.06 -4.64 4.02
N GLY A 20 -20.53 -3.60 4.70
CA GLY A 20 -21.95 -3.24 4.75
C GLY A 20 -22.41 -2.75 3.38
N GLY A 21 -23.45 -3.39 2.84
CA GLY A 21 -24.14 -2.97 1.63
C GLY A 21 -24.84 -1.63 1.84
N GLY A 22 -24.36 -0.60 1.15
CA GLY A 22 -24.99 0.71 1.06
C GLY A 22 -25.99 0.78 -0.09
N THR A 23 -27.24 1.03 0.28
CA THR A 23 -28.44 1.20 -0.54
C THR A 23 -28.30 2.25 -1.65
N LEU A 24 -28.76 1.89 -2.86
CA LEU A 24 -28.97 2.79 -3.99
C LEU A 24 -30.12 3.77 -3.67
N ALA A 25 -29.82 5.07 -3.68
CA ALA A 25 -30.83 6.12 -3.75
C ALA A 25 -30.87 6.67 -5.19
N GLU A 26 -31.97 6.37 -5.89
CA GLU A 26 -32.38 7.10 -7.09
C GLU A 26 -32.78 8.53 -6.71
N GLY A 27 -32.38 9.50 -7.53
CA GLY A 27 -32.66 10.92 -7.27
C GLY A 27 -32.26 11.85 -8.41
N THR A 28 -33.05 11.81 -9.47
CA THR A 28 -33.62 12.99 -10.17
C THR A 28 -32.69 14.04 -10.79
N GLU A 29 -32.58 13.95 -12.11
CA GLU A 29 -32.76 15.00 -13.13
C GLU A 29 -32.43 16.47 -12.78
N GLY A 30 -31.38 16.97 -13.43
CA GLY A 30 -31.05 18.39 -13.51
C GLY A 30 -30.51 18.75 -14.90
N SER A 31 -31.44 19.14 -15.78
CA SER A 31 -31.21 19.76 -17.09
C SER A 31 -30.30 21.00 -16.99
N GLY A 32 -29.29 21.12 -17.86
CA GLY A 32 -28.39 22.27 -17.81
C GLY A 32 -27.40 22.38 -18.97
N THR A 33 -27.89 22.97 -20.07
CA THR A 33 -27.15 23.80 -21.05
C THR A 33 -25.99 23.20 -21.84
N GLN A 34 -26.30 22.99 -23.13
CA GLN A 34 -25.38 22.84 -24.25
C GLN A 34 -24.58 24.14 -24.45
N GLY A 35 -23.25 24.02 -24.45
CA GLY A 35 -22.31 25.06 -24.86
C GLY A 35 -21.32 24.46 -25.85
N GLU A 36 -21.78 24.28 -27.08
CA GLU A 36 -21.00 23.77 -28.20
C GLU A 36 -20.00 24.86 -28.63
N THR A 37 -18.70 24.63 -28.44
CA THR A 37 -17.64 25.46 -29.04
C THR A 37 -16.69 24.54 -29.80
N THR A 38 -17.04 24.31 -31.05
CA THR A 38 -16.25 23.58 -32.04
C THR A 38 -15.03 24.43 -32.41
N GLN A 39 -13.89 24.19 -31.76
CA GLN A 39 -12.60 24.67 -32.26
C GLN A 39 -12.06 23.66 -33.27
N HIS A 40 -12.11 24.06 -34.54
CA HIS A 40 -11.36 23.47 -35.64
C HIS A 40 -9.87 23.43 -35.26
N ARG A 41 -9.33 22.23 -35.05
CA ARG A 41 -7.87 22.00 -35.04
C ARG A 41 -7.46 21.42 -36.38
N ASP A 42 -6.49 22.09 -37.00
CA ASP A 42 -5.85 21.66 -38.24
C ASP A 42 -5.21 20.26 -38.09
N PRO A 43 -5.23 19.44 -39.15
CA PRO A 43 -4.58 18.12 -39.15
C PRO A 43 -3.06 18.29 -39.11
N VAL A 44 -2.45 17.94 -37.98
CA VAL A 44 -1.00 17.80 -37.84
C VAL A 44 -0.55 16.57 -38.62
N ALA A 45 0.44 16.77 -39.50
CA ALA A 45 1.02 15.77 -40.38
C ALA A 45 1.47 14.51 -39.61
N ALA A 46 1.16 13.35 -40.19
CA ALA A 46 1.57 12.05 -39.69
C ALA A 46 3.11 11.93 -39.65
N PRO A 47 3.71 11.42 -38.56
CA PRO A 47 5.12 11.10 -38.53
C PRO A 47 5.43 9.89 -39.44
N PRO A 48 6.61 9.87 -40.10
CA PRO A 48 7.03 8.77 -40.95
C PRO A 48 7.22 7.47 -40.16
N ALA A 49 6.88 6.36 -40.80
CA ALA A 49 7.01 5.01 -40.27
C ALA A 49 8.48 4.70 -39.92
N PRO A 50 8.78 4.08 -38.75
CA PRO A 50 10.11 3.56 -38.48
C PRO A 50 10.35 2.31 -39.34
N GLU A 51 11.41 2.38 -40.12
CA GLU A 51 11.89 1.31 -41.00
C GLU A 51 12.33 0.07 -40.21
N SER A 52 11.73 -1.05 -40.60
CA SER A 52 12.32 -2.36 -40.85
C SER A 52 13.61 -2.78 -40.13
N SER A 53 13.46 -3.87 -39.38
CA SER A 53 14.27 -5.09 -39.47
C SER A 53 15.78 -4.98 -39.24
N THR A 54 16.19 -5.31 -38.02
CA THR A 54 17.45 -6.03 -37.78
C THR A 54 17.14 -7.43 -37.28
N SER A 55 17.34 -8.41 -38.17
CA SER A 55 17.33 -9.84 -37.88
C SER A 55 18.38 -10.17 -36.82
N LEU A 56 17.94 -10.50 -35.61
CA LEU A 56 18.80 -11.11 -34.60
C LEU A 56 19.04 -12.57 -34.97
N LYS A 57 20.30 -12.83 -35.27
CA LYS A 57 20.93 -14.12 -35.57
C LYS A 57 20.78 -15.02 -34.33
N LEU A 58 20.01 -16.09 -34.45
CA LEU A 58 19.92 -17.15 -33.44
C LEU A 58 21.31 -17.79 -33.27
N GLU A 59 21.88 -17.65 -32.07
CA GLU A 59 23.01 -18.47 -31.64
C GLU A 59 22.50 -19.84 -31.14
N PRO A 60 23.22 -20.94 -31.44
CA PRO A 60 22.83 -22.28 -31.05
C PRO A 60 22.97 -22.48 -29.53
N SER A 61 21.89 -22.95 -28.93
CA SER A 61 21.79 -23.38 -27.53
C SER A 61 22.76 -24.52 -27.23
N ILE A 62 23.85 -24.22 -26.54
CA ILE A 62 24.74 -25.21 -25.94
C ILE A 62 24.07 -25.70 -24.66
N LYS A 63 23.51 -26.91 -24.69
CA LYS A 63 23.00 -27.60 -23.50
C LYS A 63 24.20 -27.98 -22.61
N PRO A 64 24.23 -27.61 -21.32
CA PRO A 64 25.22 -28.15 -20.42
C PRO A 64 24.98 -29.65 -20.24
N HIS A 65 26.00 -30.43 -20.55
CA HIS A 65 26.08 -31.84 -20.22
C HIS A 65 26.20 -31.95 -18.70
N VAL A 66 25.11 -32.33 -18.04
CA VAL A 66 25.10 -32.66 -16.62
C VAL A 66 25.61 -34.09 -16.53
N GLU A 67 26.85 -34.24 -16.06
CA GLU A 67 27.37 -35.53 -15.60
C GLU A 67 26.56 -35.93 -14.36
N GLU A 68 25.76 -36.98 -14.50
CA GLU A 68 25.08 -37.62 -13.37
C GLU A 68 26.12 -38.35 -12.53
N GLU A 69 26.41 -37.83 -11.34
CA GLU A 69 27.20 -38.56 -10.35
C GLU A 69 26.42 -39.78 -9.86
N PRO A 70 27.06 -40.95 -9.72
CA PRO A 70 26.42 -42.15 -9.24
C PRO A 70 26.07 -42.00 -7.75
N VAL A 71 24.77 -41.93 -7.47
CA VAL A 71 24.21 -42.04 -6.11
C VAL A 71 24.69 -43.34 -5.48
N THR A 72 25.54 -43.22 -4.47
CA THR A 72 26.03 -44.33 -3.67
C THR A 72 24.90 -44.89 -2.80
N LYS A 73 24.82 -46.22 -2.75
CA LYS A 73 23.74 -47.01 -2.13
C LYS A 73 23.63 -46.92 -0.59
N GLU A 74 24.35 -46.00 0.06
CA GLU A 74 24.33 -45.84 1.52
C GLU A 74 23.33 -44.79 2.03
N GLN A 75 22.68 -44.01 1.15
CA GLN A 75 21.67 -43.02 1.57
C GLN A 75 20.21 -43.48 1.42
N ALA A 76 19.97 -44.74 1.03
CA ALA A 76 18.64 -45.29 0.82
C ALA A 76 17.92 -45.81 2.09
N VAL A 77 18.55 -45.75 3.28
CA VAL A 77 17.99 -46.37 4.50
C VAL A 77 17.41 -45.37 5.50
N ALA A 78 17.47 -44.06 5.23
CA ALA A 78 16.99 -43.03 6.17
C ALA A 78 15.66 -42.36 5.75
N ALA A 79 15.02 -42.81 4.67
CA ALA A 79 13.81 -42.18 4.12
C ALA A 79 12.52 -42.98 4.33
N GLU A 80 12.57 -44.14 5.00
CA GLU A 80 11.44 -45.07 5.13
C GLU A 80 10.91 -45.25 6.57
N GLU A 81 11.25 -44.32 7.49
CA GLU A 81 10.76 -44.32 8.88
C GLU A 81 10.01 -43.03 9.27
N ARG A 82 9.46 -42.30 8.29
CA ARG A 82 8.67 -41.07 8.54
C ARG A 82 7.26 -41.08 7.93
N LYS A 83 6.72 -42.25 7.58
CA LYS A 83 5.39 -42.36 6.97
C LYS A 83 4.31 -42.99 7.86
N GLU A 84 4.60 -43.36 9.10
CA GLU A 84 3.62 -44.07 9.97
C GLU A 84 3.19 -43.30 11.22
N GLY A 85 3.50 -42.01 11.31
CA GLY A 85 3.18 -41.18 12.49
C GLY A 85 2.05 -40.16 12.30
N GLN A 86 1.43 -40.07 11.13
CA GLN A 86 0.56 -38.92 10.77
C GLN A 86 -0.90 -39.29 10.45
N GLU A 87 -1.36 -40.48 10.86
CA GLU A 87 -2.75 -40.93 10.68
C GLU A 87 -3.52 -41.18 12.00
N ARG A 88 -2.99 -40.77 13.16
CA ARG A 88 -3.66 -40.95 14.47
C ARG A 88 -3.91 -39.66 15.25
N GLU A 89 -4.27 -38.58 14.58
CA GLU A 89 -4.76 -37.37 15.26
C GLU A 89 -5.85 -36.64 14.48
N VAL A 90 -6.82 -37.39 13.93
CA VAL A 90 -8.07 -36.85 13.37
C VAL A 90 -9.26 -37.59 13.99
N GLU A 91 -9.33 -37.62 15.32
CA GLU A 91 -10.54 -38.07 16.01
C GLU A 91 -10.62 -37.58 17.46
N LYS A 92 -10.64 -36.25 17.66
CA LYS A 92 -11.29 -35.63 18.84
C LYS A 92 -11.25 -34.11 18.75
N LYS A 93 -12.36 -33.51 18.36
CA LYS A 93 -12.91 -32.26 18.91
C LYS A 93 -14.22 -31.93 18.19
N GLU A 94 -15.18 -32.82 18.41
CA GLU A 94 -16.59 -32.46 18.40
C GLU A 94 -16.91 -31.83 19.77
N ALA A 95 -17.86 -30.88 19.77
CA ALA A 95 -18.45 -30.17 20.92
C ALA A 95 -17.63 -28.99 21.52
N GLN A 96 -17.92 -27.78 21.02
CA GLN A 96 -18.57 -26.75 21.84
C GLN A 96 -18.96 -25.56 20.96
N GLU A 97 -20.26 -25.45 20.66
CA GLU A 97 -20.87 -24.20 20.22
C GLU A 97 -21.00 -23.27 21.44
N PRO A 98 -20.43 -22.05 21.42
CA PRO A 98 -20.84 -21.02 22.36
C PRO A 98 -22.10 -20.34 21.82
N HIS A 99 -23.23 -20.71 22.41
CA HIS A 99 -24.45 -19.92 22.41
C HIS A 99 -24.16 -18.55 23.02
N VAL A 100 -24.05 -17.51 22.18
CA VAL A 100 -23.97 -16.11 22.65
C VAL A 100 -25.35 -15.49 22.49
N GLU A 101 -25.99 -15.31 23.65
CA GLU A 101 -27.20 -14.53 23.87
C GLU A 101 -27.01 -13.10 23.33
N ALA A 102 -27.76 -12.75 22.30
CA ALA A 102 -27.92 -11.38 21.84
C ALA A 102 -28.74 -10.58 22.88
N LYS A 103 -28.05 -9.92 23.82
CA LYS A 103 -28.67 -8.87 24.63
C LYS A 103 -28.56 -7.55 23.90
N GLY A 104 -29.69 -7.14 23.32
CA GLY A 104 -29.91 -5.80 22.83
C GLY A 104 -29.75 -4.77 23.95
N GLN A 105 -28.94 -3.75 23.69
CA GLN A 105 -28.98 -2.49 24.42
C GLN A 105 -29.49 -1.42 23.47
N GLU A 106 -30.78 -1.10 23.62
CA GLU A 106 -31.36 0.15 23.13
C GLU A 106 -30.62 1.33 23.76
N SER A 107 -29.86 2.06 22.94
CA SER A 107 -29.30 3.34 23.33
C SER A 107 -30.26 4.43 22.88
N LYS A 108 -30.89 5.06 23.87
CA LYS A 108 -31.70 6.27 23.73
C LYS A 108 -30.95 7.35 22.96
N ALA A 109 -31.50 7.76 21.83
CA ALA A 109 -31.18 9.01 21.17
C ALA A 109 -31.65 10.18 22.07
N GLN A 110 -30.71 10.92 22.65
CA GLN A 110 -30.94 12.26 23.16
C GLN A 110 -30.57 13.24 22.04
N GLN A 111 -31.63 13.71 21.38
CA GLN A 111 -31.59 14.78 20.40
C GLN A 111 -31.49 16.10 21.18
N GLN A 112 -30.28 16.67 21.22
CA GLN A 112 -30.06 17.99 21.79
C GLN A 112 -30.03 19.00 20.65
N GLU A 113 -31.15 19.73 20.51
CA GLU A 113 -31.22 20.95 19.71
C GLU A 113 -30.22 21.96 20.27
N VAL A 114 -29.33 22.45 19.43
CA VAL A 114 -28.50 23.63 19.70
C VAL A 114 -28.95 24.73 18.76
N ASP A 115 -29.51 25.77 19.38
CA ASP A 115 -30.00 26.98 18.75
C ASP A 115 -28.93 27.69 17.93
N ALA A 116 -29.35 28.13 16.75
CA ALA A 116 -28.61 28.96 15.83
C ALA A 116 -28.36 30.35 16.45
N ASN A 117 -27.10 30.66 16.76
CA ASN A 117 -26.67 32.03 17.01
C ASN A 117 -25.96 32.57 15.78
N ILE A 118 -26.75 33.14 14.87
CA ILE A 118 -26.27 33.87 13.69
C ILE A 118 -25.75 35.23 14.18
N GLY A 119 -24.45 35.29 14.47
CA GLY A 119 -23.71 36.53 14.65
C GLY A 119 -23.08 36.95 13.34
N THR A 120 -23.74 37.86 12.62
CA THR A 120 -23.19 38.56 11.46
C THR A 120 -22.20 39.62 11.94
N SER A 121 -20.91 39.30 11.93
CA SER A 121 -19.84 40.29 12.04
C SER A 121 -19.23 40.52 10.66
N GLU A 122 -19.60 41.67 10.07
CA GLU A 122 -18.91 42.30 8.96
C GLU A 122 -17.51 42.73 9.44
N GLU A 123 -16.48 41.92 9.18
CA GLU A 123 -15.09 42.30 9.42
C GLU A 123 -14.29 42.27 8.12
N THR A 124 -13.43 43.27 8.03
CA THR A 124 -12.90 43.92 6.85
C THR A 124 -11.91 43.03 6.10
N GLN A 125 -12.04 42.97 4.78
CA GLN A 125 -11.13 42.25 3.88
C GLN A 125 -9.73 42.87 3.88
N ASP A 126 -8.84 42.37 4.74
CA ASP A 126 -7.41 42.42 4.49
C ASP A 126 -7.09 41.29 3.50
N VAL A 127 -6.52 41.63 2.35
CA VAL A 127 -6.21 40.70 1.26
C VAL A 127 -5.00 39.89 1.70
N GLY A 128 -5.29 38.90 2.53
CA GLY A 128 -4.36 38.05 3.24
C GLY A 128 -3.40 37.37 2.28
N ARG A 129 -2.15 37.84 2.34
CA ARG A 129 -0.98 37.06 1.94
C ARG A 129 -1.15 35.66 2.53
N PRO A 130 -1.13 34.57 1.75
CA PRO A 130 -1.33 33.22 2.27
C PRO A 130 -0.27 33.01 3.34
N THR A 131 -0.70 33.00 4.60
CA THR A 131 0.13 32.74 5.75
C THR A 131 0.64 31.33 5.51
N SER A 132 1.90 31.24 5.08
CA SER A 132 2.62 29.98 4.95
C SER A 132 2.39 29.25 6.26
N LEU A 133 1.56 28.20 6.21
CA LEU A 133 1.24 27.37 7.36
C LEU A 133 2.57 26.88 7.88
N SER A 134 3.04 27.52 8.96
CA SER A 134 4.34 27.27 9.54
C SER A 134 4.36 25.81 9.93
N GLN A 135 5.15 25.04 9.19
CA GLN A 135 5.32 23.61 9.43
C GLN A 135 5.66 23.45 10.93
N PRO A 136 4.93 22.62 11.68
CA PRO A 136 5.16 22.47 13.11
C PRO A 136 6.64 22.15 13.32
N SER A 137 7.30 22.94 14.17
CA SER A 137 8.76 23.06 14.27
C SER A 137 9.49 21.78 14.72
N GLY A 138 8.80 20.65 14.83
CA GLY A 138 9.36 19.33 15.13
C GLY A 138 9.36 18.34 13.96
N TRP A 139 8.61 18.57 12.88
CA TRP A 139 8.54 17.60 11.78
C TRP A 139 9.68 17.83 10.78
N LYS A 140 10.86 17.31 11.12
CA LYS A 140 12.00 17.24 10.21
C LYS A 140 12.63 15.86 10.29
N ALA A 141 12.73 15.20 9.14
CA ALA A 141 13.46 13.95 8.99
C ALA A 141 14.76 14.20 8.21
N SER A 142 15.81 13.47 8.56
CA SER A 142 17.09 13.51 7.84
C SER A 142 17.13 12.48 6.72
N ARG A 143 16.45 11.33 6.92
CA ARG A 143 16.34 10.24 5.95
C ARG A 143 14.94 9.68 5.90
N PHE A 144 14.56 9.11 4.77
CA PHE A 144 13.26 8.47 4.58
C PHE A 144 13.46 7.00 4.24
N HIS A 145 12.61 6.13 4.80
CA HIS A 145 12.72 4.70 4.65
C HIS A 145 11.38 4.10 4.22
N LEU A 146 11.42 3.04 3.42
CA LEU A 146 10.25 2.25 3.06
C LEU A 146 10.07 1.11 4.05
N ILE A 147 8.84 0.98 4.56
CA ILE A 147 8.38 -0.14 5.39
C ILE A 147 7.10 -0.68 4.79
N GLY A 148 6.92 -1.99 4.76
CA GLY A 148 5.75 -2.52 4.09
C GLY A 148 5.58 -4.01 4.26
N PHE A 149 4.76 -4.58 3.41
CA PHE A 149 4.51 -6.01 3.42
C PHE A 149 5.79 -6.84 3.21
N PHE A 150 6.78 -6.29 2.51
CA PHE A 150 8.05 -6.97 2.23
C PHE A 150 9.00 -7.14 3.42
N ASN A 151 8.82 -6.37 4.49
CA ASN A 151 9.58 -6.52 5.73
C ASN A 151 8.66 -6.74 6.94
N ASN A 152 7.43 -7.23 6.71
CA ASN A 152 6.41 -7.42 7.73
C ASN A 152 6.19 -6.16 8.58
N TRP A 153 6.22 -4.98 7.96
CA TRP A 153 6.04 -3.69 8.63
C TRP A 153 7.02 -3.43 9.79
N SER A 154 8.20 -4.05 9.75
CA SER A 154 9.22 -3.95 10.81
C SER A 154 10.31 -2.92 10.52
N LEU A 155 10.64 -2.07 11.50
CA LEU A 155 11.71 -1.06 11.42
C LEU A 155 13.13 -1.64 11.52
N ASP A 156 13.25 -2.75 12.25
CA ASP A 156 14.53 -3.38 12.59
C ASP A 156 14.99 -4.38 11.53
N SER A 157 14.19 -4.60 10.50
CA SER A 157 14.52 -5.52 9.43
C SER A 157 15.64 -4.96 8.56
N ALA A 158 16.63 -5.81 8.24
CA ALA A 158 17.65 -5.54 7.23
C ALA A 158 17.05 -5.30 5.82
N ALA A 159 15.79 -5.68 5.61
CA ALA A 159 15.06 -5.43 4.37
C ALA A 159 14.45 -4.02 4.28
N THR A 160 14.59 -3.19 5.32
CA THR A 160 14.20 -1.77 5.29
C THR A 160 15.08 -1.02 4.29
N ARG A 161 14.45 -0.36 3.32
CA ARG A 161 15.15 0.35 2.23
C ARG A 161 15.07 1.86 2.43
N GLU A 162 16.08 2.60 2.00
CA GLU A 162 16.04 4.06 1.96
C GLU A 162 15.19 4.52 0.75
N CYS A 163 14.44 5.61 0.89
CA CYS A 163 13.75 6.22 -0.26
C CYS A 163 14.77 6.64 -1.32
N GLY A 164 14.44 6.42 -2.58
CA GLY A 164 15.35 6.60 -3.72
C GLY A 164 16.16 5.35 -4.05
N GLU A 165 16.15 4.31 -3.21
CA GLU A 165 16.75 3.02 -3.55
C GLU A 165 15.85 2.19 -4.47
N ARG A 166 16.47 1.23 -5.16
CA ARG A 166 15.76 0.25 -5.99
C ARG A 166 14.88 -0.63 -5.10
N PHE A 167 13.63 -0.75 -5.47
CA PHE A 167 12.59 -1.59 -4.89
C PHE A 167 12.15 -2.65 -5.92
N GLU A 168 11.88 -3.89 -5.52
CA GLU A 168 11.48 -4.97 -6.45
C GLU A 168 10.19 -5.65 -5.96
N VAL A 169 9.25 -5.88 -6.88
CA VAL A 169 8.02 -6.61 -6.58
C VAL A 169 8.32 -8.09 -6.41
N ARG A 170 8.10 -8.62 -5.21
CA ARG A 170 8.45 -10.01 -4.89
C ARG A 170 7.44 -10.98 -5.47
N ARG A 171 7.88 -12.21 -5.74
CA ARG A 171 7.00 -13.32 -6.19
C ARG A 171 5.91 -13.71 -5.18
N ASN A 172 6.12 -13.40 -3.90
CA ASN A 172 5.18 -13.67 -2.82
C ASN A 172 4.44 -12.41 -2.32
N ALA A 173 4.49 -11.32 -3.09
CA ALA A 173 3.66 -10.15 -2.84
C ALA A 173 2.17 -10.48 -3.00
N GLN A 174 1.29 -9.62 -2.49
CA GLN A 174 -0.16 -9.85 -2.56
C GLN A 174 -0.63 -9.82 -4.01
N LYS A 175 -1.72 -10.50 -4.36
CA LYS A 175 -2.23 -10.46 -5.75
C LYS A 175 -2.94 -9.14 -6.02
N ALA A 176 -2.53 -8.42 -7.06
CA ALA A 176 -3.18 -7.19 -7.51
C ALA A 176 -4.26 -7.55 -8.54
N GLY A 177 -5.51 -7.75 -8.08
CA GLY A 177 -6.65 -8.02 -8.96
C GLY A 177 -6.43 -9.16 -9.97
N ASN A 178 -6.87 -8.95 -11.21
CA ASN A 178 -6.78 -9.91 -12.31
C ASN A 178 -5.59 -9.61 -13.23
N GLY A 179 -4.88 -10.65 -13.70
CA GLY A 179 -3.84 -10.50 -14.73
C GLY A 179 -2.41 -10.83 -14.29
N GLY A 180 -2.23 -11.50 -13.15
CA GLY A 180 -0.90 -11.96 -12.70
C GLY A 180 0.02 -10.83 -12.20
N MET A 181 -0.54 -9.65 -11.95
CA MET A 181 0.14 -8.57 -11.24
C MET A 181 0.13 -8.85 -9.74
N LEU A 182 1.18 -8.42 -9.06
CA LEU A 182 1.29 -8.44 -7.62
C LEU A 182 1.40 -7.02 -7.07
N ARG A 183 0.89 -6.83 -5.86
CA ARG A 183 0.84 -5.59 -5.11
C ARG A 183 1.80 -5.66 -3.95
N GLU A 184 2.62 -4.62 -3.82
CA GLU A 184 3.38 -4.35 -2.61
C GLU A 184 2.85 -3.08 -1.97
N GLU A 185 2.36 -3.22 -0.74
CA GLU A 185 1.91 -2.09 0.08
C GLU A 185 3.01 -1.67 1.04
N PHE A 186 3.14 -0.36 1.24
CA PHE A 186 4.16 0.22 2.09
C PHE A 186 3.77 1.60 2.62
N GLN A 187 4.52 2.07 3.62
CA GLN A 187 4.54 3.42 4.13
C GLN A 187 5.98 3.97 4.07
N ILE A 188 6.08 5.29 4.09
CA ILE A 188 7.36 6.00 4.11
C ILE A 188 7.54 6.59 5.51
N LEU A 189 8.68 6.33 6.15
CA LEU A 189 9.01 6.83 7.48
C LEU A 189 10.25 7.70 7.48
N GLY A 190 10.14 8.88 8.09
CA GLY A 190 11.27 9.72 8.45
C GLY A 190 12.05 9.12 9.62
N ASP A 191 13.38 9.01 9.49
CA ASP A 191 14.31 8.56 10.52
C ASP A 191 13.90 7.25 11.24
N LYS A 192 13.20 6.34 10.53
CA LYS A 192 12.64 5.10 11.08
C LYS A 192 11.71 5.31 12.30
N SER A 193 10.97 6.41 12.33
CA SER A 193 9.97 6.68 13.38
C SER A 193 8.56 6.72 12.80
N TRP A 194 7.62 6.06 13.49
CA TRP A 194 6.19 6.10 13.19
C TRP A 194 5.57 7.48 13.39
N ASP A 195 6.16 8.32 14.25
CA ASP A 195 5.73 9.70 14.44
C ASP A 195 6.08 10.59 13.24
N LYS A 196 6.98 10.12 12.37
CA LYS A 196 7.43 10.81 11.15
C LYS A 196 6.95 10.11 9.89
N ARG A 197 5.72 9.59 9.90
CA ARG A 197 5.09 8.97 8.72
C ARG A 197 4.84 9.98 7.59
N VAL A 198 4.99 9.49 6.37
CA VAL A 198 4.52 10.11 5.14
C VAL A 198 3.52 9.15 4.49
N PHE A 199 2.29 9.63 4.32
CA PHE A 199 1.14 8.84 3.86
C PHE A 199 0.41 9.57 2.72
N PRO A 200 -0.45 8.90 1.94
CA PRO A 200 -1.21 9.56 0.88
C PRO A 200 -2.02 10.73 1.40
N ALA A 201 -2.11 11.82 0.63
CA ALA A 201 -2.99 12.94 0.98
C ALA A 201 -4.47 12.60 0.71
N GLY A 202 -5.38 13.38 1.28
CA GLY A 202 -6.79 13.36 0.86
C GLY A 202 -7.77 12.54 1.71
N GLY A 203 -7.88 12.86 3.00
CA GLY A 203 -8.96 12.38 3.87
C GLY A 203 -8.47 11.73 5.17
N SER A 204 -9.39 11.37 6.07
CA SER A 204 -9.10 10.73 7.35
C SER A 204 -9.26 9.21 7.36
N GLY A 205 -9.83 8.64 6.29
CA GLY A 205 -10.10 7.21 6.18
C GLY A 205 -8.88 6.39 5.77
N GLU A 206 -8.94 5.09 6.06
CA GLU A 206 -8.00 4.10 5.54
C GLU A 206 -8.07 4.08 4.01
N VAL A 207 -6.91 4.16 3.36
CA VAL A 207 -6.83 4.25 1.90
C VAL A 207 -5.51 3.69 1.42
N VAL A 208 -5.56 2.93 0.32
CA VAL A 208 -4.37 2.47 -0.39
C VAL A 208 -4.28 3.20 -1.71
N VAL A 209 -3.27 4.05 -1.88
CA VAL A 209 -3.05 4.82 -3.11
C VAL A 209 -2.02 4.13 -3.99
N LEU A 210 -2.44 3.75 -5.19
CA LEU A 210 -1.59 3.13 -6.20
C LEU A 210 -0.71 4.17 -6.88
N LEU A 211 0.60 4.06 -6.68
CA LEU A 211 1.59 4.90 -7.35
C LEU A 211 1.77 4.45 -8.80
N LYS A 212 1.52 5.36 -9.75
CA LYS A 212 1.77 5.14 -11.17
C LYS A 212 3.17 5.63 -11.53
N PRO A 213 3.98 4.85 -12.29
CA PRO A 213 5.30 5.29 -12.72
C PRO A 213 5.24 6.62 -13.48
N GLY A 214 6.11 7.57 -13.10
CA GLY A 214 6.22 8.91 -13.69
C GLY A 214 5.15 9.91 -13.22
N GLN A 215 4.21 9.50 -12.38
CA GLN A 215 3.14 10.37 -11.86
C GLN A 215 3.39 10.68 -10.38
N PRO A 216 3.68 11.95 -10.01
CA PRO A 216 3.81 12.32 -8.61
C PRO A 216 2.43 12.33 -7.94
N GLU A 217 2.33 11.69 -6.79
CA GLU A 217 1.11 11.65 -5.97
C GLU A 217 1.27 12.54 -4.72
N PRO A 218 0.23 13.27 -4.31
CA PRO A 218 0.29 14.16 -3.16
C PRO A 218 0.37 13.38 -1.85
N ALA A 219 1.21 13.86 -0.92
CA ALA A 219 1.46 13.21 0.34
C ALA A 219 1.26 14.16 1.53
N GLU A 220 0.85 13.59 2.65
CA GLU A 220 0.74 14.25 3.94
C GLU A 220 1.80 13.73 4.91
N GLN A 221 2.14 14.57 5.89
CA GLN A 221 3.15 14.33 6.90
C GLN A 221 2.45 14.19 8.25
N SER A 222 2.81 13.15 9.01
CA SER A 222 2.21 12.89 10.32
C SER A 222 2.53 14.01 11.30
N THR A 223 1.54 14.75 11.78
CA THR A 223 1.74 15.69 12.88
C THR A 223 1.59 15.03 14.26
N GLU A 224 1.02 13.83 14.29
CA GLU A 224 0.65 13.09 15.49
C GLU A 224 1.02 11.60 15.35
N GLN A 225 1.12 10.88 16.47
CA GLN A 225 1.49 9.46 16.50
C GLN A 225 0.47 8.52 15.83
N VAL A 226 -0.78 8.95 15.65
CA VAL A 226 -1.85 8.13 15.05
C VAL A 226 -2.17 8.54 13.61
N ALA A 227 -1.73 9.71 13.18
CA ALA A 227 -2.05 10.23 11.84
C ALA A 227 -1.48 9.34 10.73
N GLY A 228 -2.33 8.98 9.77
CA GLY A 228 -1.94 8.13 8.63
C GLY A 228 -1.92 6.63 8.92
N HIS A 229 -2.42 6.16 10.07
CA HIS A 229 -2.66 4.73 10.27
C HIS A 229 -3.66 4.20 9.23
N GLY A 230 -3.38 3.03 8.64
CA GLY A 230 -4.20 2.44 7.56
C GLY A 230 -4.14 3.17 6.21
N ARG A 231 -3.28 4.19 6.06
CA ARG A 231 -3.09 4.93 4.81
C ARG A 231 -1.78 4.51 4.15
N ASN A 232 -1.86 3.64 3.15
CA ASN A 232 -0.70 3.02 2.53
C ASN A 232 -0.50 3.48 1.09
N TRP A 233 0.75 3.42 0.65
CA TRP A 233 1.10 3.45 -0.76
C TRP A 233 1.09 2.02 -1.30
N ALA A 234 0.77 1.86 -2.57
CA ALA A 234 0.88 0.59 -3.27
C ALA A 234 1.59 0.75 -4.61
N ILE A 235 2.29 -0.29 -5.03
CA ILE A 235 2.79 -0.46 -6.39
C ILE A 235 2.33 -1.82 -6.90
N ASP A 236 1.73 -1.81 -8.09
CA ASP A 236 1.35 -3.02 -8.81
C ASP A 236 2.39 -3.29 -9.91
N GLY A 237 2.88 -4.53 -9.98
CA GLY A 237 3.86 -4.92 -10.98
C GLY A 237 3.96 -6.43 -11.15
N ARG A 238 4.66 -6.87 -12.20
CA ARG A 238 5.01 -8.29 -12.35
C ARG A 238 6.11 -8.66 -11.35
N PRO A 239 6.16 -9.91 -10.88
CA PRO A 239 7.27 -10.35 -10.04
C PRO A 239 8.62 -10.09 -10.71
N GLY A 240 9.57 -9.50 -9.98
CA GLY A 240 10.88 -9.12 -10.51
C GLY A 240 10.96 -7.70 -11.09
N THR A 241 9.82 -7.04 -11.30
CA THR A 241 9.81 -5.65 -11.78
C THR A 241 10.38 -4.74 -10.71
N SER A 242 11.25 -3.83 -11.11
CA SER A 242 11.92 -2.91 -10.20
C SER A 242 11.42 -1.48 -10.38
N TYR A 243 11.34 -0.78 -9.26
CA TYR A 243 10.89 0.60 -9.18
C TYR A 243 11.84 1.40 -8.29
N ARG A 244 11.79 2.73 -8.41
CA ARG A 244 12.41 3.66 -7.47
C ARG A 244 11.32 4.56 -6.91
N VAL A 245 11.21 4.61 -5.58
CA VAL A 245 10.22 5.45 -4.88
C VAL A 245 10.95 6.58 -4.19
N THR A 246 10.59 7.81 -4.55
CA THR A 246 11.21 9.03 -4.02
C THR A 246 10.16 9.88 -3.35
N TYR A 247 10.47 10.42 -2.17
CA TYR A 247 9.66 11.42 -1.50
C TYR A 247 10.34 12.78 -1.59
N GLU A 248 9.62 13.80 -2.06
CA GLU A 248 10.11 15.18 -2.11
C GLU A 248 9.46 16.02 -0.99
N PRO A 249 10.20 16.37 0.08
CA PRO A 249 9.62 17.02 1.25
C PRO A 249 9.08 18.44 1.00
N LEU A 250 9.66 19.15 0.03
CA LEU A 250 9.28 20.54 -0.29
C LEU A 250 7.94 20.60 -1.03
N SER A 251 7.77 19.76 -2.05
CA SER A 251 6.51 19.65 -2.81
C SER A 251 5.48 18.76 -2.11
N ARG A 252 5.91 17.98 -1.10
CA ARG A 252 5.12 16.95 -0.41
C ARG A 252 4.49 15.98 -1.40
N THR A 253 5.31 15.45 -2.29
CA THR A 253 4.88 14.45 -3.27
C THR A 253 5.71 13.19 -3.18
N VAL A 254 5.08 12.06 -3.52
CA VAL A 254 5.74 10.77 -3.70
C VAL A 254 5.72 10.44 -5.18
N LEU A 255 6.90 10.20 -5.74
CA LEU A 255 7.09 9.79 -7.13
C LEU A 255 7.55 8.34 -7.19
N CYS A 256 6.96 7.57 -8.09
CA CYS A 256 7.42 6.24 -8.45
C CYS A 256 8.00 6.28 -9.87
N GLU A 257 9.14 5.65 -10.09
CA GLU A 257 9.76 5.50 -11.41
C GLU A 257 9.99 4.02 -11.69
N ALA A 258 9.70 3.57 -12.91
CA ALA A 258 10.05 2.22 -13.36
C ALA A 258 11.54 2.16 -13.72
N MET A 259 12.21 1.06 -13.38
CA MET A 259 13.65 0.84 -13.58
C MET A 259 13.95 -0.30 -14.55
#